data_AF-A0A8I1GPH0-F1
#
_entry.id   AF-A0A8I1GPH0-F1
#
_cell.length_a   1.000
_cell.length_b   1.000
_cell.length_c   1.000
_cell.angle_alpha   90.00
_cell.angle_beta   90.00
_cell.angle_gamma   90.00
#
_symmetry.space_group_name_H-M   'P 1'
#
loop_
_entity.id
_entity.type
_entity.pdbx_description
1 polymer ?
#
loop_
_entity_poly.entity_id
_entity_poly.type
_entity_poly.pdbx_seq_one_letter_code
_entity_poly.pdbx_strand_id
1 'polypeptide(L)'
;MKYDYLVSNKHNSFYPVALEEIEEVEEVLGLKFPKELKDFFLNVGYGFIKGSKYNINRIMAPYSIRDFQLKQNDYEFFPDIEVYDDLEEEIIFFEGNETVLISIKLTKEENSGIYYDEFKIADSLEDFLAKISENDSYYMDLID
;
A
#
# COMPACT_ATOMS: atom_id res chain seq x y z
N MET A 1 6.72 13.92 -13.47
CA MET A 1 6.06 12.61 -13.37
C MET A 1 4.91 12.70 -12.38
N LYS A 2 3.96 11.75 -12.45
CA LYS A 2 2.75 11.65 -11.60
C LYS A 2 3.07 11.79 -10.09
N TYR A 3 4.24 11.32 -9.65
CA TYR A 3 4.64 11.27 -8.23
C TYR A 3 5.84 12.18 -7.87
N ASP A 4 6.11 13.24 -8.64
CA ASP A 4 7.27 14.12 -8.41
C ASP A 4 7.31 14.74 -7.01
N TYR A 5 6.14 15.05 -6.43
CA TYR A 5 6.02 15.62 -5.08
C TYR A 5 6.52 14.66 -3.99
N LEU A 6 6.40 13.35 -4.20
CA LEU A 6 6.95 12.35 -3.28
C LEU A 6 8.46 12.22 -3.43
N VAL A 7 8.96 12.14 -4.67
CA VAL A 7 10.38 11.88 -4.95
C VAL A 7 11.24 13.11 -4.65
N SER A 8 10.69 14.31 -4.82
CA SER A 8 11.39 15.57 -4.52
C SER A 8 11.52 15.87 -3.02
N ASN A 9 10.68 15.24 -2.18
CA ASN A 9 10.75 15.37 -0.73
C ASN A 9 11.88 14.49 -0.16
N LYS A 10 12.98 15.13 0.25
CA LYS A 10 14.18 14.47 0.79
C LYS A 10 13.98 13.73 2.12
N HIS A 11 12.83 13.92 2.77
CA HIS A 11 12.48 13.19 3.98
C HIS A 11 11.74 11.88 3.69
N ASN A 12 11.30 11.67 2.45
CA ASN A 12 10.82 10.39 1.98
C ASN A 12 12.00 9.48 1.63
N SER A 13 11.78 8.18 1.62
CA SER A 13 12.81 7.19 1.27
C SER A 13 12.18 6.06 0.48
N PHE A 14 12.60 5.91 -0.78
CA PHE A 14 12.09 4.88 -1.69
C PHE A 14 13.23 3.99 -2.18
N TYR A 15 12.91 2.73 -2.39
CA TYR A 15 13.80 1.67 -2.85
C TYR A 15 13.24 1.09 -4.15
N PRO A 16 14.09 0.91 -5.18
CA PRO A 16 13.65 0.44 -6.49
C PRO A 16 13.09 -0.98 -6.39
N VAL A 17 12.14 -1.29 -7.29
CA VAL A 17 11.55 -2.61 -7.45
C VAL A 17 11.80 -3.09 -8.88
N ALA A 18 12.31 -4.30 -9.04
CA ALA A 18 12.47 -4.93 -10.33
C ALA A 18 11.13 -5.50 -10.83
N LEU A 19 10.93 -5.56 -12.15
CA LEU A 19 9.71 -6.12 -12.73
C LEU A 19 9.54 -7.60 -12.35
N GLU A 20 10.65 -8.32 -12.27
CA GLU A 20 10.69 -9.73 -11.92
C GLU A 20 10.18 -10.00 -10.49
N GLU A 21 10.45 -9.09 -9.54
CA GLU A 21 9.93 -9.20 -8.17
C GLU A 21 8.39 -9.08 -8.15
N ILE A 22 7.84 -8.21 -8.98
CA ILE A 22 6.39 -8.04 -9.13
C ILE A 22 5.79 -9.30 -9.77
N GLU A 23 6.38 -9.78 -10.86
CA GLU A 23 5.88 -10.94 -11.59
C GLU A 23 5.93 -12.22 -10.76
N GLU A 24 7.00 -12.43 -9.98
CA GLU A 24 7.12 -13.55 -9.04
C GLU A 24 6.01 -13.50 -7.99
N VAL A 25 5.75 -12.35 -7.38
CA VAL A 25 4.70 -12.21 -6.36
C VAL A 25 3.31 -12.44 -6.95
N GLU A 26 3.02 -11.86 -8.12
CA GLU A 26 1.77 -12.09 -8.84
C GLU A 26 1.55 -13.59 -9.15
N GLU A 27 2.61 -14.31 -9.56
CA GLU A 27 2.55 -15.75 -9.81
C GLU A 27 2.29 -16.55 -8.53
N VAL A 28 3.05 -16.28 -7.45
CA VAL A 28 2.92 -16.98 -6.17
C VAL A 28 1.53 -16.79 -5.54
N LEU A 29 1.00 -15.57 -5.61
CA LEU A 29 -0.32 -15.26 -5.05
C LEU A 29 -1.47 -15.61 -6.00
N GLY A 30 -1.19 -15.92 -7.27
CA GLY A 30 -2.22 -16.20 -8.27
C GLY A 30 -3.11 -14.98 -8.59
N LEU A 31 -2.61 -13.76 -8.40
CA LEU A 31 -3.33 -12.50 -8.62
C LEU A 31 -2.53 -11.54 -9.51
N LYS A 32 -3.15 -10.43 -9.90
CA LYS A 32 -2.47 -9.32 -10.58
C LYS A 32 -2.58 -8.07 -9.75
N PHE A 33 -1.47 -7.38 -9.53
CA PHE A 33 -1.50 -6.07 -8.90
C PHE A 33 -2.26 -5.10 -9.78
N PRO A 34 -3.01 -4.15 -9.18
CA PRO A 34 -3.66 -3.12 -9.94
C PRO A 34 -2.63 -2.25 -10.66
N LYS A 35 -3.01 -1.75 -11.83
CA LYS A 35 -2.11 -1.04 -12.75
C LYS A 35 -1.38 0.11 -12.05
N GLU A 36 -2.07 0.93 -11.26
CA GLU A 36 -1.44 2.05 -10.54
C GLU A 36 -0.36 1.62 -9.56
N LEU A 37 -0.56 0.51 -8.83
CA LEU A 37 0.42 0.01 -7.87
C LEU A 37 1.66 -0.55 -8.59
N LYS A 38 1.45 -1.31 -9.68
CA LYS A 38 2.54 -1.80 -10.52
C LYS A 38 3.32 -0.65 -11.16
N ASP A 39 2.64 0.35 -11.71
CA ASP A 39 3.25 1.55 -12.26
C ASP A 39 4.01 2.33 -11.18
N PHE A 40 3.49 2.42 -9.96
CA PHE A 40 4.18 3.06 -8.83
C PHE A 40 5.46 2.32 -8.46
N PHE A 41 5.42 1.00 -8.33
CA PHE A 41 6.62 0.21 -8.02
C PHE A 41 7.72 0.37 -9.06
N LEU A 42 7.38 0.35 -10.35
CA LEU A 42 8.38 0.46 -11.43
C LEU A 42 8.96 1.87 -11.58
N ASN A 43 8.18 2.92 -11.27
CA ASN A 43 8.61 4.31 -11.46
C ASN A 43 9.17 4.96 -10.19
N VAL A 44 8.72 4.53 -9.01
CA VAL A 44 9.07 5.13 -7.71
C VAL A 44 9.70 4.09 -6.78
N GLY A 45 9.09 2.91 -6.69
CA GLY A 45 9.52 1.83 -5.80
C GLY A 45 8.60 1.64 -4.61
N TYR A 46 9.14 1.10 -3.51
CA TYR A 46 8.46 0.98 -2.21
C TYR A 46 9.25 1.74 -1.14
N GLY A 47 8.68 1.94 0.05
CA GLY A 47 9.41 2.59 1.14
C GLY A 47 8.52 3.47 1.99
N PHE A 48 9.03 4.63 2.39
CA PHE A 48 8.44 5.44 3.46
C PHE A 48 8.17 6.87 2.99
N ILE A 49 6.95 7.33 3.24
CA ILE A 49 6.58 8.74 3.16
C ILE A 49 6.84 9.37 4.53
N LYS A 50 7.37 10.59 4.56
CA LYS A 50 7.66 11.29 5.80
C LYS A 50 6.38 11.50 6.61
N GLY A 51 6.21 10.70 7.66
CA GLY A 51 5.11 10.83 8.61
C GLY A 51 5.37 11.74 9.81
N SER A 52 4.29 12.01 10.52
CA SER A 52 4.27 12.49 11.90
C SER A 52 4.93 11.48 12.84
N LYS A 53 5.21 11.86 14.10
CA LYS A 53 6.15 11.15 14.99
C LYS A 53 5.86 9.65 15.20
N TYR A 54 4.62 9.21 15.02
CA TYR A 54 4.18 7.84 15.29
C TYR A 54 3.64 7.10 14.05
N ASN A 55 3.62 7.77 12.89
CA ASN A 55 3.15 7.16 11.65
C ASN A 55 4.33 6.64 10.84
N ILE A 56 4.25 5.36 10.51
CA ILE A 56 5.25 4.63 9.74
C ILE A 56 5.15 5.07 8.27
N ASN A 57 3.93 5.18 7.76
CA ASN A 57 3.61 5.54 6.37
C ASN A 57 4.44 4.77 5.34
N ARG A 58 4.42 3.45 5.46
CA ARG A 58 5.19 2.55 4.60
C ARG A 58 4.32 2.02 3.47
N ILE A 59 4.77 2.26 2.25
CA ILE A 59 4.36 1.50 1.07
C ILE A 59 5.13 0.18 1.09
N MET A 60 4.42 -0.93 1.24
CA MET A 60 5.00 -2.26 1.36
C MET A 60 5.72 -2.67 0.08
N ALA A 61 6.83 -3.39 0.20
CA ALA A 61 7.48 -4.04 -0.94
C ALA A 61 6.58 -5.16 -1.50
N PRO A 62 6.71 -5.54 -2.78
CA PRO A 62 5.98 -6.69 -3.33
C PRO A 62 6.09 -7.95 -2.46
N TYR A 63 7.29 -8.29 -1.99
CA TYR A 63 7.49 -9.45 -1.13
C TYR A 63 6.86 -9.29 0.26
N SER A 64 6.78 -8.08 0.81
CA SER A 64 6.07 -7.84 2.07
C SER A 64 4.56 -8.00 1.89
N ILE A 65 4.01 -7.59 0.74
CA ILE A 65 2.61 -7.87 0.39
C ILE A 65 2.42 -9.38 0.28
N ARG A 66 3.26 -10.11 -0.46
CA ARG A 66 3.20 -11.59 -0.50
C ARG A 66 3.20 -12.20 0.90
N ASP A 67 4.12 -11.75 1.75
CA ASP A 67 4.30 -12.34 3.08
C ASP A 67 3.12 -12.05 4.00
N PHE A 68 2.48 -10.89 3.86
CA PHE A 68 1.23 -10.57 4.55
C PHE A 68 0.11 -11.50 4.11
N GLN A 69 -0.11 -11.62 2.80
CA GLN A 69 -1.18 -12.43 2.20
C GLN A 69 -1.02 -13.93 2.51
N LEU A 70 0.22 -14.41 2.65
CA LEU A 70 0.52 -15.79 3.03
C LEU A 70 0.71 -15.99 4.54
N LYS A 71 0.62 -14.93 5.34
CA LYS A 71 0.84 -14.94 6.80
C LYS A 71 2.15 -15.60 7.21
N GLN A 72 3.24 -15.20 6.56
CA GLN A 72 4.56 -15.77 6.76
C GLN A 72 5.61 -14.70 7.09
N ASN A 73 6.80 -15.14 7.50
CA ASN A 73 7.92 -14.26 7.85
C ASN A 73 7.50 -13.23 8.91
N ASP A 74 7.65 -11.94 8.62
CA ASP A 74 7.32 -10.85 9.55
C ASP A 74 5.83 -10.84 9.97
N TYR A 75 4.96 -11.54 9.23
CA TYR A 75 3.52 -11.57 9.47
C TYR A 75 2.99 -12.88 10.07
N GLU A 76 3.86 -13.86 10.39
CA GLU A 76 3.45 -15.14 10.99
C GLU A 76 2.73 -14.97 12.34
N PHE A 77 3.13 -13.96 13.11
CA PHE A 77 2.57 -13.64 14.43
C PHE A 77 1.93 -12.25 14.48
N PHE A 78 1.53 -11.71 13.32
CA PHE A 78 0.88 -10.41 13.28
C PHE A 78 -0.48 -10.50 14.02
N PRO A 79 -0.74 -9.63 15.01
CA PRO A 79 -1.97 -9.68 15.79
C PRO A 79 -3.21 -9.52 14.91
N ASP A 80 -4.22 -10.34 15.18
CA ASP A 80 -5.53 -10.28 14.52
C ASP A 80 -5.46 -10.34 12.97
N ILE A 81 -4.41 -10.92 12.39
CA ILE A 81 -4.23 -10.97 10.92
C ILE A 81 -5.36 -11.71 10.19
N GLU A 82 -6.07 -12.59 10.89
CA GLU A 82 -7.26 -13.29 10.40
C GLU A 82 -8.41 -12.37 10.01
N VAL A 83 -8.47 -11.13 10.53
CA VAL A 83 -9.53 -10.17 10.13
C VAL A 83 -9.43 -9.79 8.65
N TYR A 84 -8.27 -10.02 8.02
CA TYR A 84 -8.02 -9.73 6.62
C TYR A 84 -8.26 -10.93 5.70
N ASP A 85 -8.69 -12.09 6.22
CA ASP A 85 -8.96 -13.29 5.41
C ASP A 85 -10.15 -13.10 4.46
N ASP A 86 -11.06 -12.18 4.79
CA ASP A 86 -12.26 -11.88 4.00
C ASP A 86 -11.98 -10.90 2.84
N LEU A 87 -10.74 -10.39 2.70
CA LEU A 87 -10.34 -9.51 1.60
C LEU A 87 -10.13 -10.31 0.30
N GLU A 88 -11.22 -10.66 -0.39
CA GLU A 88 -11.13 -11.39 -1.67
C GLU A 88 -10.74 -10.49 -2.86
N GLU A 89 -11.14 -9.21 -2.84
CA GLU A 89 -10.93 -8.28 -3.96
C GLU A 89 -9.91 -7.17 -3.64
N GLU A 90 -9.15 -7.30 -2.54
CA GLU A 90 -8.25 -6.26 -2.06
C GLU A 90 -6.96 -6.86 -1.50
N ILE A 91 -5.90 -6.06 -1.49
CA ILE A 91 -4.63 -6.42 -0.85
C ILE A 91 -4.15 -5.30 0.05
N ILE A 92 -3.60 -5.65 1.21
CA ILE A 92 -2.86 -4.70 2.05
C ILE A 92 -1.58 -4.30 1.33
N PHE A 93 -1.37 -2.99 1.16
CA PHE A 93 -0.20 -2.44 0.48
C PHE A 93 0.49 -1.33 1.28
N PHE A 94 -0.15 -0.84 2.35
CA PHE A 94 0.33 0.30 3.10
C PHE A 94 0.13 0.13 4.61
N GLU A 95 1.17 0.44 5.37
CA GLU A 95 1.19 0.46 6.83
C GLU A 95 1.22 1.93 7.30
N GLY A 96 0.11 2.42 7.82
CA GLY A 96 0.01 3.79 8.35
C GLY A 96 0.76 3.94 9.68
N ASN A 97 0.54 3.00 10.60
CA ASN A 97 1.24 2.89 11.88
C ASN A 97 1.20 1.42 12.36
N GLU A 98 1.46 1.18 13.64
CA GLU A 98 1.48 -0.18 14.23
C GLU A 98 0.15 -0.93 14.12
N THR A 99 -0.99 -0.24 13.98
CA THR A 99 -2.32 -0.85 13.98
C THR A 99 -3.15 -0.53 12.74
N VAL A 100 -2.69 0.39 11.89
CA VAL A 100 -3.42 0.83 10.70
C VAL A 100 -2.81 0.23 9.46
N LEU A 101 -3.59 -0.64 8.81
CA LEU A 101 -3.30 -1.21 7.51
C LEU A 101 -4.33 -0.70 6.49
N ILE A 102 -3.87 -0.41 5.28
CA ILE A 102 -4.68 0.15 4.21
C ILE A 102 -4.60 -0.78 3.00
N SER A 103 -5.78 -1.09 2.44
CA SER A 103 -5.94 -1.98 1.30
C SER A 103 -6.14 -1.20 0.00
N ILE A 104 -5.80 -1.85 -1.11
CA ILE A 104 -6.06 -1.38 -2.47
C ILE A 104 -6.87 -2.43 -3.20
N LYS A 105 -7.92 -1.98 -3.90
CA LYS A 105 -8.79 -2.86 -4.68
C LYS A 105 -8.06 -3.43 -5.90
N LEU A 106 -8.14 -4.75 -6.04
CA LEU A 106 -7.75 -5.49 -7.23
C LEU A 106 -8.76 -5.20 -8.35
N THR A 107 -8.28 -4.63 -9.45
CA THR A 107 -9.12 -4.29 -10.59
C THR A 107 -8.30 -4.21 -11.88
N LYS A 108 -9.00 -4.31 -13.02
CA LYS A 108 -8.44 -4.07 -14.35
C LYS A 108 -8.65 -2.64 -14.83
N GLU A 109 -9.41 -1.85 -14.08
CA GLU A 109 -9.62 -0.43 -14.35
C GLU A 109 -8.33 0.38 -14.16
N GLU A 110 -8.28 1.59 -14.70
CA GLU A 110 -7.12 2.46 -14.58
C GLU A 110 -6.85 2.93 -13.15
N ASN A 111 -7.88 3.00 -12.32
CA ASN A 111 -7.78 3.44 -10.93
C ASN A 111 -8.30 2.38 -9.96
N SER A 112 -7.64 2.27 -8.81
CA SER A 112 -8.07 1.40 -7.71
C SER A 112 -8.57 2.21 -6.53
N GLY A 113 -9.73 1.82 -6.00
CA GLY A 113 -10.18 2.33 -4.70
C GLY A 113 -9.21 1.93 -3.59
N ILE A 114 -9.00 2.83 -2.64
CA ILE A 114 -8.18 2.63 -1.46
C ILE A 114 -9.09 2.62 -0.24
N TYR A 115 -8.89 1.64 0.65
CA TYR A 115 -9.79 1.39 1.76
C TYR A 115 -9.03 1.29 3.08
N TYR A 116 -9.67 1.80 4.12
CA TYR A 116 -9.32 1.51 5.50
C TYR A 116 -10.51 0.77 6.11
N ASP A 117 -10.30 -0.52 6.41
CA ASP A 117 -11.39 -1.45 6.71
C ASP A 117 -12.45 -1.42 5.58
N GLU A 118 -13.73 -1.29 5.90
CA GLU A 118 -14.83 -1.19 4.93
C GLU A 118 -14.98 0.20 4.27
N PHE A 119 -14.23 1.21 4.73
CA PHE A 119 -14.40 2.60 4.29
C PHE A 119 -13.49 2.92 3.10
N LYS A 120 -14.09 3.38 1.99
CA LYS A 120 -13.33 3.91 0.86
C LYS A 120 -12.78 5.30 1.19
N ILE A 121 -11.45 5.42 1.28
CA ILE A 121 -10.76 6.66 1.68
C ILE A 121 -10.10 7.42 0.51
N ALA A 122 -9.97 6.79 -0.65
CA ALA A 122 -9.56 7.45 -1.90
C ALA A 122 -10.06 6.70 -3.15
N ASP A 123 -10.16 7.44 -4.27
CA ASP A 123 -10.61 6.90 -5.56
C ASP A 123 -9.47 6.31 -6.42
N SER A 124 -8.23 6.62 -6.08
CA SER A 124 -7.02 6.15 -6.77
C SER A 124 -5.82 6.10 -5.83
N LEU A 125 -4.77 5.39 -6.23
CA LEU A 125 -3.50 5.39 -5.50
C LEU A 125 -2.87 6.80 -5.45
N GLU A 126 -2.99 7.57 -6.53
CA GLU A 126 -2.46 8.94 -6.58
C GLU A 126 -3.16 9.88 -5.60
N ASP A 127 -4.49 9.83 -5.55
CA ASP A 127 -5.30 10.65 -4.62
C ASP A 127 -4.95 10.32 -3.17
N PHE A 128 -4.84 9.02 -2.85
CA PHE A 128 -4.41 8.56 -1.52
C PHE A 128 -3.03 9.10 -1.14
N LEU A 129 -2.03 8.90 -2.00
CA LEU A 129 -0.65 9.31 -1.70
C LEU A 129 -0.50 10.84 -1.59
N ALA A 130 -1.28 11.60 -2.37
CA ALA A 130 -1.31 13.05 -2.28
C ALA A 130 -1.85 13.48 -0.90
N LYS A 131 -3.00 12.93 -0.49
CA LYS A 131 -3.61 13.20 0.83
C LYS A 131 -2.70 12.80 1.98
N ILE A 132 -2.08 11.62 1.94
CA ILE A 132 -1.11 11.17 2.96
C ILE A 132 0.09 12.11 3.05
N SER A 133 0.56 12.64 1.91
CA SER A 133 1.70 13.57 1.91
C SER A 133 1.39 14.93 2.52
N GLU A 134 0.11 15.33 2.56
CA GLU A 134 -0.36 16.59 3.15
C GLU A 134 -0.79 16.42 4.62
N ASN A 135 -1.56 15.36 4.91
CA ASN A 135 -2.08 15.01 6.22
C ASN A 135 -2.13 13.48 6.36
N ASP A 136 -1.16 12.92 7.10
CA ASP A 136 -1.00 11.47 7.23
C ASP A 136 -1.99 10.81 8.20
N SER A 137 -2.95 11.56 8.73
CA SER A 137 -4.08 11.04 9.50
C SER A 137 -5.45 11.42 8.89
N TYR A 138 -5.50 11.89 7.64
CA TYR A 138 -6.73 12.43 7.04
C TYR A 138 -7.92 11.45 7.05
N TYR A 139 -7.64 10.15 6.95
CA TYR A 139 -8.66 9.11 6.89
C TYR A 139 -9.34 8.87 8.25
N MET A 140 -8.72 9.32 9.36
CA MET A 140 -9.35 9.26 10.68
C MET A 140 -10.59 10.16 10.76
N ASP A 141 -10.61 11.27 10.00
CA ASP A 141 -11.76 12.18 9.94
C ASP A 141 -12.90 11.62 9.06
N LEU A 142 -12.68 10.53 8.32
CA LEU A 142 -13.66 9.93 7.39
C LEU A 142 -14.46 8.76 8.00
N ILE A 143 -14.01 8.28 9.16
CA ILE A 143 -14.57 7.10 9.85
C ILE A 143 -15.37 7.48 11.12
N ASP A 144 -15.50 8.78 11.39
CA ASP A 144 -16.31 9.35 12.48
C ASP A 144 -17.79 9.51 12.12
#